data_AF-A0A239ITV0-F1
#
_entry.id   AF-A0A239ITV0-F1
#
_cell.length_a   1.000
_cell.length_b   1.000
_cell.length_c   1.000
_cell.angle_alpha   90.00
_cell.angle_beta   90.00
_cell.angle_gamma   90.00
#
_symmetry.space_group_name_H-M   'P 1'
#
loop_
_entity.id
_entity.type
_entity.pdbx_description
1 polymer ?
#
loop_
_entity_poly.entity_id
_entity_poly.type
_entity_poly.pdbx_seq_one_letter_code
_entity_poly.pdbx_strand_id
1 'polypeptide(L)'
;MSDQHEQTTSAGGAGPVPPGAEASTEAPHGRCKHCQGPLPPPAATGRRREYHRGGEGPGGQDCKEAARRARESAVGAVVERPLQALISWAEREEAERGRLAGLLAAAAERDRRFTGDLTDLRESVLSRNTELEAAIARAEADAAEARTAREAAEQRARAAAQEAAGAREDARRAGERADAAEERARLAERAASAEEAARIKAEKETRDAVGSGNRARAALAETRGRLAEAEERIERLRADLDRVREERDERAARLESATAELAAARQTLTEMTTAVGDLTGRLERAEHEAAAARRQAADDVRSARDTAAEQVRQADAQRQSAVEAAERMRGERDRARTDLIAAQAAHNAERQALERERDAARAAESEQRERAVRAEQAAEAVQSPGTAGAPDG
;
A
#
# COMPACT_ATOMS: atom_id res chain seq x y z
N MET A 1 -79.19 39.63 15.97
CA MET A 1 -79.70 38.83 17.10
C MET A 1 -79.76 39.82 18.26
N SER A 2 -80.95 40.36 18.55
CA SER A 2 -81.94 39.78 19.49
C SER A 2 -81.61 40.27 20.91
N ASP A 3 -82.47 40.97 21.67
CA ASP A 3 -83.93 41.16 21.56
C ASP A 3 -84.46 42.49 22.18
N GLN A 4 -85.64 42.95 21.72
CA GLN A 4 -86.84 43.48 22.45
C GLN A 4 -86.68 44.65 23.49
N HIS A 5 -87.41 45.79 23.37
CA HIS A 5 -88.79 46.11 23.87
C HIS A 5 -88.89 46.30 25.42
N GLU A 6 -89.72 47.16 26.06
CA GLU A 6 -90.85 48.03 25.62
C GLU A 6 -91.27 49.10 26.69
N GLN A 7 -92.29 49.94 26.36
CA GLN A 7 -93.21 50.74 27.25
C GLN A 7 -92.65 51.96 28.07
N THR A 8 -93.29 53.13 28.32
CA THR A 8 -94.66 53.78 28.23
C THR A 8 -95.60 53.61 29.44
N THR A 9 -96.37 54.59 30.00
CA THR A 9 -96.58 56.07 29.83
C THR A 9 -97.53 56.62 30.94
N SER A 10 -97.69 57.96 31.13
CA SER A 10 -98.97 58.72 31.41
C SER A 10 -98.88 59.91 32.43
N ALA A 11 -99.96 60.72 32.55
CA ALA A 11 -100.02 62.11 33.08
C ALA A 11 -101.13 62.43 34.14
N GLY A 12 -101.14 63.65 34.71
CA GLY A 12 -102.25 64.31 35.48
C GLY A 12 -101.92 64.75 36.93
N GLY A 13 -102.51 65.79 37.57
CA GLY A 13 -103.42 66.88 37.14
C GLY A 13 -104.09 67.70 38.30
N ALA A 14 -104.59 68.93 38.02
CA ALA A 14 -105.58 69.78 38.78
C ALA A 14 -105.25 70.46 40.15
N GLY A 15 -106.06 71.48 40.55
CA GLY A 15 -105.99 72.31 41.80
C GLY A 15 -107.40 72.71 42.35
N PRO A 16 -107.58 73.56 43.41
CA PRO A 16 -108.43 74.80 43.34
C PRO A 16 -108.24 75.94 44.43
N VAL A 17 -109.13 76.97 44.47
CA VAL A 17 -109.29 78.16 45.42
C VAL A 17 -110.68 78.85 45.20
N PRO A 18 -111.18 79.97 45.85
CA PRO A 18 -110.85 80.79 47.07
C PRO A 18 -112.08 80.87 48.10
N PRO A 19 -112.89 81.95 48.41
CA PRO A 19 -112.73 83.41 48.76
C PRO A 19 -113.59 84.02 49.96
N GLY A 20 -113.38 85.30 50.36
CA GLY A 20 -114.40 86.27 50.94
C GLY A 20 -114.48 86.54 52.48
N ALA A 21 -115.26 87.50 53.06
CA ALA A 21 -115.79 88.84 52.63
C ALA A 21 -116.56 89.65 53.76
N GLU A 22 -116.45 91.01 53.75
CA GLU A 22 -117.42 92.12 54.06
C GLU A 22 -118.23 92.40 55.39
N ALA A 23 -118.68 93.69 55.50
CA ALA A 23 -119.73 94.37 56.31
C ALA A 23 -119.59 94.53 57.86
N SER A 24 -119.99 95.62 58.58
CA SER A 24 -120.71 96.92 58.38
C SER A 24 -122.20 97.02 58.80
N THR A 25 -122.52 97.89 59.79
CA THR A 25 -123.87 98.49 60.08
C THR A 25 -123.77 99.78 60.92
N GLU A 26 -124.66 100.76 60.71
CA GLU A 26 -124.77 102.05 61.44
C GLU A 26 -126.26 102.38 61.75
N ALA A 27 -126.55 103.58 62.31
CA ALA A 27 -127.88 104.19 62.57
C ALA A 27 -128.61 103.75 63.88
N PRO A 28 -129.61 104.50 64.41
CA PRO A 28 -130.25 105.70 63.85
C PRO A 28 -130.32 106.97 64.74
N HIS A 29 -130.31 108.15 64.12
CA HIS A 29 -130.63 109.44 64.77
C HIS A 29 -131.48 110.33 63.85
N GLY A 30 -132.68 110.73 64.30
CA GLY A 30 -133.60 111.58 63.51
C GLY A 30 -134.77 112.21 64.29
N ARG A 31 -134.69 112.27 65.62
CA ARG A 31 -135.72 112.83 66.52
C ARG A 31 -135.09 113.84 67.47
N CYS A 32 -135.88 114.81 67.93
CA CYS A 32 -135.45 115.75 68.98
C CYS A 32 -135.16 114.97 70.27
N LYS A 33 -133.97 115.17 70.86
CA LYS A 33 -133.53 114.40 72.05
C LYS A 33 -134.37 114.68 73.31
N HIS A 34 -135.15 115.77 73.33
CA HIS A 34 -135.93 116.18 74.50
C HIS A 34 -137.43 115.82 74.40
N CYS A 35 -138.09 116.09 73.26
CA CYS A 35 -139.53 115.85 73.08
C CYS A 35 -139.87 114.67 72.15
N GLN A 36 -138.86 113.98 71.59
CA GLN A 36 -138.97 112.87 70.62
C GLN A 36 -139.75 113.14 69.32
N GLY A 37 -140.22 114.37 69.12
CA GLY A 37 -140.81 114.82 67.87
C GLY A 37 -139.84 114.75 66.69
N PRO A 38 -140.34 114.63 65.45
CA PRO A 38 -139.52 114.74 64.25
C PRO A 38 -138.93 116.15 64.17
N LEU A 39 -137.63 116.24 63.92
CA LEU A 39 -136.98 117.51 63.64
C LEU A 39 -137.24 117.90 62.17
N PRO A 40 -137.43 119.19 61.86
CA PRO A 40 -137.45 119.65 60.47
C PRO A 40 -136.13 119.32 59.76
N PRO A 41 -136.13 119.13 58.43
CA PRO A 41 -134.96 118.68 57.68
C PRO A 41 -133.76 119.62 57.89
N PRO A 42 -132.54 119.07 58.03
CA PRO A 42 -131.36 119.86 58.37
C PRO A 42 -130.96 120.81 57.23
N ALA A 43 -130.78 122.08 57.56
CA ALA A 43 -130.05 123.01 56.69
C ALA A 43 -128.61 122.51 56.45
N ALA A 44 -128.06 122.79 55.27
CA ALA A 44 -126.88 122.11 54.70
C ALA A 44 -125.52 122.34 55.40
N THR A 45 -125.49 122.77 56.67
CA THR A 45 -124.27 123.12 57.42
C THR A 45 -123.62 121.95 58.18
N GLY A 46 -123.97 120.71 57.84
CA GLY A 46 -123.34 119.45 58.32
C GLY A 46 -123.55 119.10 59.81
N ARG A 47 -123.80 120.07 60.68
CA ARG A 47 -124.04 119.84 62.11
C ARG A 47 -125.45 119.30 62.34
N ARG A 48 -125.56 118.10 62.93
CA ARG A 48 -126.84 117.53 63.40
C ARG A 48 -127.52 118.53 64.35
N ARG A 49 -128.81 118.82 64.11
CA ARG A 49 -129.66 119.55 65.08
C ARG A 49 -130.12 118.54 66.13
N GLU A 50 -129.95 118.85 67.41
CA GLU A 50 -130.38 117.97 68.52
C GLU A 50 -131.68 118.45 69.22
N TYR A 51 -132.00 119.74 69.05
CA TYR A 51 -133.08 120.46 69.73
C TYR A 51 -133.77 121.41 68.74
N HIS A 52 -135.08 121.61 68.89
CA HIS A 52 -135.83 122.69 68.23
C HIS A 52 -135.32 124.06 68.71
N ARG A 53 -135.27 125.06 67.82
CA ARG A 53 -135.16 126.48 68.22
C ARG A 53 -136.54 127.01 68.64
N GLY A 54 -136.59 128.11 69.39
CA GLY A 54 -137.85 128.77 69.75
C GLY A 54 -138.78 128.97 68.56
N GLY A 55 -140.04 128.54 68.72
CA GLY A 55 -141.04 128.48 67.65
C GLY A 55 -141.03 127.21 66.78
N GLU A 56 -139.93 126.44 66.71
CA GLU A 56 -139.86 125.20 65.89
C GLU A 56 -140.44 123.96 66.60
N GLY A 57 -140.79 124.03 67.89
CA GLY A 57 -141.26 122.90 68.72
C GLY A 57 -142.79 122.82 68.89
N PRO A 58 -143.35 121.66 69.29
CA PRO A 58 -144.78 121.52 69.60
C PRO A 58 -145.22 122.55 70.66
N GLY A 59 -146.25 123.34 70.36
CA GLY A 59 -146.70 124.43 71.24
C GLY A 59 -145.72 125.61 71.37
N GLY A 60 -144.75 125.75 70.46
CA GLY A 60 -143.82 126.89 70.41
C GLY A 60 -142.64 126.82 71.39
N GLN A 61 -142.52 125.76 72.18
CA GLN A 61 -141.52 125.64 73.25
C GLN A 61 -140.08 125.58 72.73
N ASP A 62 -139.16 126.37 73.32
CA ASP A 62 -137.73 126.27 73.04
C ASP A 62 -137.09 125.12 73.85
N CYS A 63 -136.92 123.97 73.20
CA CYS A 63 -136.30 122.79 73.80
C CYS A 63 -134.81 122.97 74.13
N LYS A 64 -134.12 123.90 73.47
CA LYS A 64 -132.70 124.20 73.74
C LYS A 64 -132.56 124.98 75.05
N GLU A 65 -133.47 125.90 75.34
CA GLU A 65 -133.49 126.63 76.60
C GLU A 65 -133.91 125.75 77.79
N ALA A 66 -134.88 124.84 77.59
CA ALA A 66 -135.20 123.82 78.59
C ALA A 66 -133.98 122.94 78.93
N ALA A 67 -133.25 122.47 77.89
CA ALA A 67 -132.02 121.70 78.07
C ALA A 67 -130.88 122.52 78.71
N ARG A 68 -130.83 123.84 78.49
CA ARG A 68 -129.88 124.74 79.17
C ARG A 68 -130.15 124.81 80.68
N ARG A 69 -131.38 125.10 81.09
CA ARG A 69 -131.76 125.16 82.53
C ARG A 69 -131.54 123.82 83.23
N ALA A 70 -131.68 122.70 82.53
CA ALA A 70 -131.37 121.37 83.07
C ALA A 70 -129.86 121.18 83.35
N ARG A 71 -128.97 121.65 82.46
CA ARG A 71 -127.50 121.60 82.67
C ARG A 71 -127.04 122.58 83.76
N GLU A 72 -127.62 123.77 83.79
CA GLU A 72 -127.35 124.83 84.79
C GLU A 72 -127.96 124.51 86.17
N SER A 73 -128.71 123.41 86.31
CA SER A 73 -129.20 122.93 87.61
C SER A 73 -128.07 122.32 88.45
N ALA A 74 -128.23 122.35 89.78
CA ALA A 74 -127.27 121.75 90.71
C ALA A 74 -127.04 120.24 90.48
N VAL A 75 -128.01 119.54 89.88
CA VAL A 75 -127.86 118.12 89.51
C VAL A 75 -127.03 117.96 88.23
N GLY A 76 -127.20 118.84 87.24
CA GLY A 76 -126.42 118.81 85.99
C GLY A 76 -124.92 118.95 86.22
N ALA A 77 -124.51 119.95 87.00
CA ALA A 77 -123.11 120.23 87.31
C ALA A 77 -122.41 119.08 88.09
N VAL A 78 -123.16 118.28 88.85
CA VAL A 78 -122.63 117.12 89.59
C VAL A 78 -122.36 115.92 88.66
N VAL A 79 -123.11 115.77 87.57
CA VAL A 79 -123.02 114.60 86.66
C VAL A 79 -122.08 114.82 85.48
N GLU A 80 -121.85 116.06 85.04
CA GLU A 80 -120.97 116.36 83.89
C GLU A 80 -119.50 115.98 84.15
N ARG A 81 -118.95 116.29 85.34
CA ARG A 81 -117.55 115.95 85.70
C ARG A 81 -117.27 114.43 85.69
N PRO A 82 -118.08 113.57 86.33
CA PRO A 82 -117.96 112.12 86.24
C PRO A 82 -118.00 111.58 84.80
N LEU A 83 -118.90 112.09 83.95
CA LEU A 83 -119.00 111.66 82.55
C LEU A 83 -117.75 112.04 81.74
N GLN A 84 -117.21 113.26 81.91
CA GLN A 84 -115.98 113.68 81.24
C GLN A 84 -114.75 112.85 81.66
N ALA A 85 -114.72 112.42 82.93
CA ALA A 85 -113.69 111.50 83.44
C ALA A 85 -113.82 110.08 82.84
N LEU A 86 -115.05 109.58 82.66
CA LEU A 86 -115.31 108.30 82.00
C LEU A 86 -114.95 108.32 80.51
N ILE A 87 -115.30 109.39 79.78
CA ILE A 87 -114.94 109.56 78.36
C ILE A 87 -113.41 109.56 78.21
N SER A 88 -112.71 110.40 78.97
CA SER A 88 -111.24 110.47 78.86
C SER A 88 -110.52 109.24 79.42
N TRP A 89 -111.17 108.41 80.24
CA TRP A 89 -110.67 107.07 80.57
C TRP A 89 -110.87 106.08 79.41
N ALA A 90 -112.04 106.08 78.76
CA ALA A 90 -112.31 105.24 77.60
C ALA A 90 -111.38 105.57 76.42
N GLU A 91 -111.09 106.86 76.16
CA GLU A 91 -110.13 107.31 75.15
C GLU A 91 -108.70 106.80 75.44
N ARG A 92 -108.30 106.71 76.72
CA ARG A 92 -107.00 106.14 77.12
C ARG A 92 -106.96 104.62 76.95
N GLU A 93 -108.02 103.92 77.37
CA GLU A 93 -108.19 102.48 77.13
C GLU A 93 -108.16 102.14 75.64
N GLU A 94 -108.83 102.92 74.79
CA GLU A 94 -108.87 102.70 73.34
C GLU A 94 -107.50 102.96 72.69
N ALA A 95 -106.78 104.00 73.12
CA ALA A 95 -105.41 104.25 72.70
C ALA A 95 -104.44 103.15 73.16
N GLU A 96 -104.60 102.62 74.37
CA GLU A 96 -103.76 101.54 74.92
C GLU A 96 -104.06 100.19 74.25
N ARG A 97 -105.33 99.89 73.96
CA ARG A 97 -105.75 98.75 73.12
C ARG A 97 -105.21 98.88 71.69
N GLY A 98 -105.26 100.08 71.10
CA GLY A 98 -104.66 100.36 69.80
C GLY A 98 -103.14 100.13 69.78
N ARG A 99 -102.44 100.52 70.86
CA ARG A 99 -101.01 100.25 71.05
C ARG A 99 -100.72 98.75 71.19
N LEU A 100 -101.52 98.02 71.97
CA LEU A 100 -101.40 96.56 72.13
C LEU A 100 -101.69 95.83 70.81
N ALA A 101 -102.72 96.22 70.07
CA ALA A 101 -103.02 95.69 68.74
C ALA A 101 -101.87 95.95 67.75
N GLY A 102 -101.27 97.14 67.79
CA GLY A 102 -100.07 97.46 67.01
C GLY A 102 -98.85 96.59 67.36
N LEU A 103 -98.63 96.31 68.65
CA LEU A 103 -97.58 95.39 69.11
C LEU A 103 -97.83 93.94 68.69
N LEU A 104 -99.08 93.47 68.75
CA LEU A 104 -99.47 92.13 68.28
C LEU A 104 -99.35 92.01 66.75
N ALA A 105 -99.74 93.04 65.99
CA ALA A 105 -99.53 93.08 64.55
C ALA A 105 -98.03 93.06 64.18
N ALA A 106 -97.21 93.81 64.92
CA ALA A 106 -95.75 93.82 64.76
C ALA A 106 -95.05 92.53 65.26
N ALA A 107 -95.70 91.73 66.13
CA ALA A 107 -95.27 90.37 66.43
C ALA A 107 -95.61 89.44 65.26
N ALA A 108 -96.89 89.35 64.87
CA ALA A 108 -97.35 88.49 63.78
C ALA A 108 -96.70 88.80 62.41
N GLU A 109 -96.25 90.05 62.19
CA GLU A 109 -95.44 90.44 61.04
C GLU A 109 -94.00 89.92 61.10
N ARG A 110 -93.37 89.91 62.29
CA ARG A 110 -92.06 89.27 62.48
C ARG A 110 -92.17 87.75 62.40
N ASP A 111 -93.20 87.16 62.97
CA ASP A 111 -93.42 85.71 62.93
C ASP A 111 -93.67 85.22 61.49
N ARG A 112 -94.41 86.00 60.68
CA ARG A 112 -94.55 85.74 59.23
C ARG A 112 -93.24 85.88 58.47
N ARG A 113 -92.37 86.85 58.81
CA ARG A 113 -91.03 86.98 58.21
C ARG A 113 -90.13 85.80 58.60
N PHE A 114 -90.02 85.46 59.88
CA PHE A 114 -89.26 84.29 60.32
C PHE A 114 -89.79 82.98 59.72
N THR A 115 -91.10 82.86 59.47
CA THR A 115 -91.68 81.70 58.75
C THR A 115 -91.22 81.68 57.29
N GLY A 116 -91.12 82.84 56.63
CA GLY A 116 -90.51 83.00 55.31
C GLY A 116 -89.02 82.63 55.33
N ASP A 117 -88.23 83.30 56.18
CA ASP A 117 -86.78 83.07 56.32
C ASP A 117 -86.44 81.59 56.60
N LEU A 118 -87.25 80.90 57.41
CA LEU A 118 -87.10 79.46 57.69
C LEU A 118 -87.54 78.56 56.53
N THR A 119 -88.47 79.02 55.68
CA THR A 119 -88.88 78.32 54.46
C THR A 119 -87.79 78.46 53.41
N ASP A 120 -87.32 79.68 53.14
CA ASP A 120 -86.22 79.99 52.22
C ASP A 120 -84.94 79.26 52.63
N LEU A 121 -84.61 79.25 53.93
CA LEU A 121 -83.46 78.49 54.45
C LEU A 121 -83.64 76.98 54.25
N ARG A 122 -84.85 76.44 54.48
CA ARG A 122 -85.14 75.02 54.26
C ARG A 122 -85.03 74.65 52.78
N GLU A 123 -85.58 75.45 51.88
CA GLU A 123 -85.50 75.22 50.43
C GLU A 123 -84.07 75.35 49.91
N SER A 124 -83.32 76.34 50.40
CA SER A 124 -81.89 76.51 50.12
C SER A 124 -81.06 75.32 50.58
N VAL A 125 -81.27 74.83 51.82
CA VAL A 125 -80.59 73.63 52.35
C VAL A 125 -80.98 72.36 51.60
N LEU A 126 -82.26 72.18 51.25
CA LEU A 126 -82.71 71.02 50.46
C LEU A 126 -82.13 71.05 49.04
N SER A 127 -82.22 72.19 48.35
CA SER A 127 -81.61 72.39 47.03
C SER A 127 -80.12 72.08 47.08
N ARG A 128 -79.39 72.68 48.02
CA ARG A 128 -77.95 72.46 48.18
C ARG A 128 -77.60 71.02 48.54
N ASN A 129 -78.45 70.32 49.30
CA ASN A 129 -78.25 68.89 49.56
C ASN A 129 -78.44 68.07 48.27
N THR A 130 -79.49 68.31 47.48
CA THR A 130 -79.68 67.62 46.19
C THR A 130 -78.57 67.93 45.18
N GLU A 131 -78.01 69.14 45.17
CA GLU A 131 -76.81 69.48 44.39
C GLU A 131 -75.59 68.65 44.81
N LEU A 132 -75.39 68.48 46.12
CA LEU A 132 -74.27 67.72 46.69
C LEU A 132 -74.44 66.21 46.48
N GLU A 133 -75.63 65.65 46.70
CA GLU A 133 -75.97 64.25 46.39
C GLU A 133 -75.75 63.96 44.90
N ALA A 134 -76.21 64.84 44.00
CA ALA A 134 -75.96 64.72 42.57
C ALA A 134 -74.47 64.89 42.20
N ALA A 135 -73.70 65.68 42.95
CA ALA A 135 -72.26 65.82 42.74
C ALA A 135 -71.48 64.60 43.22
N ILE A 136 -71.88 64.00 44.34
CA ILE A 136 -71.32 62.73 44.86
C ILE A 136 -71.63 61.61 43.88
N ALA A 137 -72.88 61.45 43.44
CA ALA A 137 -73.26 60.41 42.47
C ALA A 137 -72.50 60.52 41.14
N ARG A 138 -72.22 61.75 40.65
CA ARG A 138 -71.34 61.97 39.49
C ARG A 138 -69.90 61.55 39.79
N ALA A 139 -69.31 62.01 40.90
CA ALA A 139 -67.94 61.66 41.28
C ALA A 139 -67.75 60.15 41.51
N GLU A 140 -68.77 59.44 42.03
CA GLU A 140 -68.75 57.99 42.18
C GLU A 140 -68.83 57.25 40.83
N ALA A 141 -69.62 57.76 39.88
CA ALA A 141 -69.66 57.26 38.51
C ALA A 141 -68.34 57.49 37.76
N ASP A 142 -67.81 58.71 37.80
CA ASP A 142 -66.51 59.08 37.22
C ASP A 142 -65.38 58.19 37.80
N ALA A 143 -65.41 57.96 39.11
CA ALA A 143 -64.44 57.08 39.78
C ALA A 143 -64.66 55.59 39.44
N ALA A 144 -65.88 55.16 39.11
CA ALA A 144 -66.15 53.80 38.63
C ALA A 144 -65.64 53.61 37.20
N GLU A 145 -65.88 54.57 36.30
CA GLU A 145 -65.33 54.55 34.93
C GLU A 145 -63.79 54.60 34.95
N ALA A 146 -63.19 55.44 35.80
CA ALA A 146 -61.73 55.47 35.97
C ALA A 146 -61.15 54.13 36.46
N ARG A 147 -61.87 53.38 37.31
CA ARG A 147 -61.48 52.03 37.73
C ARG A 147 -61.57 51.03 36.58
N THR A 148 -62.70 50.95 35.86
CA THR A 148 -62.86 50.00 34.75
C THR A 148 -61.91 50.32 33.58
N ALA A 149 -61.67 51.59 33.29
CA ALA A 149 -60.69 52.03 32.30
C ALA A 149 -59.26 51.62 32.69
N ARG A 150 -58.90 51.76 33.98
CA ARG A 150 -57.61 51.28 34.51
C ARG A 150 -57.50 49.76 34.44
N GLU A 151 -58.51 49.02 34.88
CA GLU A 151 -58.50 47.55 34.84
C GLU A 151 -58.37 47.03 33.40
N ALA A 152 -59.10 47.62 32.45
CA ALA A 152 -58.97 47.31 31.04
C ALA A 152 -57.57 47.68 30.47
N ALA A 153 -56.94 48.75 30.96
CA ALA A 153 -55.57 49.10 30.60
C ALA A 153 -54.53 48.12 31.18
N GLU A 154 -54.69 47.70 32.44
CA GLU A 154 -53.85 46.66 33.04
C GLU A 154 -54.02 45.30 32.35
N GLN A 155 -55.25 44.93 31.95
CA GLN A 155 -55.50 43.71 31.16
C GLN A 155 -54.80 43.77 29.80
N ARG A 156 -54.93 44.89 29.06
CA ARG A 156 -54.21 45.10 27.78
C ARG A 156 -52.69 45.04 27.96
N ALA A 157 -52.15 45.64 29.02
CA ALA A 157 -50.73 45.61 29.33
C ALA A 157 -50.24 44.18 29.65
N ARG A 158 -51.02 43.38 30.39
CA ARG A 158 -50.72 41.97 30.67
C ARG A 158 -50.77 41.11 29.40
N ALA A 159 -51.75 41.32 28.52
CA ALA A 159 -51.85 40.63 27.24
C ALA A 159 -50.63 40.94 26.34
N ALA A 160 -50.31 42.22 26.13
CA ALA A 160 -49.15 42.63 25.34
C ALA A 160 -47.81 42.12 25.94
N ALA A 161 -47.70 42.01 27.26
CA ALA A 161 -46.54 41.41 27.92
C ALA A 161 -46.45 39.89 27.69
N GLN A 162 -47.58 39.17 27.67
CA GLN A 162 -47.64 37.75 27.35
C GLN A 162 -47.32 37.48 25.87
N GLU A 163 -47.86 38.28 24.95
CA GLU A 163 -47.54 38.23 23.52
C GLU A 163 -46.04 38.49 23.28
N ALA A 164 -45.48 39.53 23.91
CA ALA A 164 -44.05 39.84 23.83
C ALA A 164 -43.16 38.75 24.46
N ALA A 165 -43.63 38.04 25.50
CA ALA A 165 -42.92 36.90 26.08
C ALA A 165 -42.96 35.68 25.13
N GLY A 166 -44.13 35.36 24.55
CA GLY A 166 -44.28 34.30 23.56
C GLY A 166 -43.42 34.54 22.32
N ALA A 167 -43.45 35.75 21.75
CA ALA A 167 -42.63 36.13 20.61
C ALA A 167 -41.11 36.02 20.89
N ARG A 168 -40.67 36.34 22.13
CA ARG A 168 -39.27 36.12 22.55
C ARG A 168 -38.92 34.64 22.67
N GLU A 169 -39.84 33.81 23.16
CA GLU A 169 -39.60 32.37 23.25
C GLU A 169 -39.58 31.72 21.86
N ASP A 170 -40.49 32.09 20.96
CA ASP A 170 -40.48 31.60 19.57
C ASP A 170 -39.25 32.09 18.78
N ALA A 171 -38.76 33.30 19.05
CA ALA A 171 -37.48 33.77 18.53
C ALA A 171 -36.30 32.93 19.08
N ARG A 172 -36.32 32.55 20.37
CA ARG A 172 -35.30 31.65 20.96
C ARG A 172 -35.37 30.26 20.32
N ARG A 173 -36.56 29.66 20.21
CA ARG A 173 -36.81 28.39 19.51
C ARG A 173 -36.41 28.45 18.03
N ALA A 174 -36.50 29.62 17.38
CA ALA A 174 -36.03 29.80 16.01
C ALA A 174 -34.50 29.83 15.93
N GLY A 175 -33.82 30.53 16.85
CA GLY A 175 -32.37 30.49 17.01
C GLY A 175 -31.85 29.07 17.27
N GLU A 176 -32.38 28.39 18.30
CA GLU A 176 -32.07 27.00 18.64
C GLU A 176 -32.18 26.04 17.43
N ARG A 177 -33.19 26.26 16.55
CA ARG A 177 -33.37 25.48 15.32
C ARG A 177 -32.38 25.85 14.21
N ALA A 178 -31.96 27.11 14.12
CA ALA A 178 -30.94 27.59 13.19
C ALA A 178 -29.54 27.10 13.58
N ASP A 179 -29.16 27.24 14.85
CA ASP A 179 -27.89 26.75 15.40
C ASP A 179 -27.75 25.23 15.19
N ALA A 180 -28.82 24.49 15.48
CA ALA A 180 -28.88 23.05 15.23
C ALA A 180 -28.87 22.69 13.74
N ALA A 181 -29.29 23.59 12.84
CA ALA A 181 -29.16 23.39 11.39
C ALA A 181 -27.73 23.67 10.89
N GLU A 182 -27.06 24.70 11.43
CA GLU A 182 -25.66 24.99 11.10
C GLU A 182 -24.73 23.87 11.58
N GLU A 183 -24.89 23.36 12.81
CA GLU A 183 -24.04 22.25 13.28
C GLU A 183 -24.33 20.95 12.51
N ARG A 184 -25.58 20.70 12.06
CA ARG A 184 -25.86 19.61 11.10
C ARG A 184 -25.13 19.82 9.77
N ALA A 185 -25.07 21.04 9.25
CA ALA A 185 -24.34 21.34 8.01
C ALA A 185 -22.83 21.13 8.17
N ARG A 186 -22.24 21.64 9.27
CA ARG A 186 -20.82 21.42 9.61
C ARG A 186 -20.47 19.94 9.80
N LEU A 187 -21.36 19.15 10.41
CA LEU A 187 -21.18 17.71 10.55
C LEU A 187 -21.28 16.98 9.20
N ALA A 188 -22.18 17.40 8.32
CA ALA A 188 -22.26 16.87 6.95
C ALA A 188 -21.02 17.22 6.10
N GLU A 189 -20.51 18.44 6.21
CA GLU A 189 -19.27 18.87 5.54
C GLU A 189 -18.05 18.08 6.05
N ARG A 190 -17.94 17.86 7.36
CA ARG A 190 -16.91 16.99 7.96
C ARG A 190 -17.04 15.54 7.49
N ALA A 191 -18.25 15.01 7.36
CA ALA A 191 -18.50 13.66 6.86
C ALA A 191 -18.08 13.53 5.39
N ALA A 192 -18.52 14.44 4.51
CA ALA A 192 -18.14 14.46 3.10
C ALA A 192 -16.61 14.63 2.92
N SER A 193 -15.96 15.46 3.74
CA SER A 193 -14.50 15.62 3.75
C SER A 193 -13.78 14.34 4.16
N ALA A 194 -14.33 13.58 5.11
CA ALA A 194 -13.79 12.30 5.54
C ALA A 194 -13.99 11.19 4.50
N GLU A 195 -15.13 11.19 3.80
CA GLU A 195 -15.41 10.27 2.68
C GLU A 195 -14.49 10.54 1.47
N GLU A 196 -14.26 11.81 1.11
CA GLU A 196 -13.31 12.20 0.06
C GLU A 196 -11.88 11.78 0.43
N ALA A 197 -11.44 12.05 1.67
CA ALA A 197 -10.14 11.61 2.16
C ALA A 197 -10.01 10.07 2.17
N ALA A 198 -11.08 9.34 2.51
CA ALA A 198 -11.11 7.88 2.46
C ALA A 198 -11.04 7.37 1.01
N ARG A 199 -11.72 8.02 0.04
CA ARG A 199 -11.64 7.66 -1.38
C ARG A 199 -10.23 7.89 -1.93
N ILE A 200 -9.64 9.06 -1.68
CA ILE A 200 -8.24 9.37 -2.08
C ILE A 200 -7.25 8.36 -1.49
N LYS A 201 -7.45 7.95 -0.22
CA LYS A 201 -6.65 6.90 0.41
C LYS A 201 -6.83 5.54 -0.28
N ALA A 202 -8.07 5.10 -0.52
CA ALA A 202 -8.35 3.83 -1.18
C ALA A 202 -7.86 3.79 -2.64
N GLU A 203 -7.98 4.89 -3.38
CA GLU A 203 -7.41 5.06 -4.73
C GLU A 203 -5.87 4.94 -4.70
N LYS A 204 -5.22 5.54 -3.70
CA LYS A 204 -3.76 5.42 -3.51
C LYS A 204 -3.37 3.98 -3.18
N GLU A 205 -4.02 3.34 -2.21
CA GLU A 205 -3.73 1.95 -1.81
C GLU A 205 -3.95 0.99 -2.99
N THR A 206 -4.99 1.22 -3.79
CA THR A 206 -5.24 0.47 -5.05
C THR A 206 -4.12 0.70 -6.08
N ARG A 207 -3.66 1.94 -6.27
CA ARG A 207 -2.55 2.29 -7.17
C ARG A 207 -1.23 1.65 -6.72
N ASP A 208 -0.94 1.67 -5.43
CA ASP A 208 0.25 1.07 -4.84
C ASP A 208 0.22 -0.46 -4.93
N ALA A 209 -0.95 -1.09 -4.77
CA ALA A 209 -1.17 -2.53 -4.96
C ALA A 209 -1.07 -2.98 -6.43
N VAL A 210 -1.60 -2.19 -7.38
CA VAL A 210 -1.37 -2.44 -8.82
C VAL A 210 0.10 -2.26 -9.17
N GLY A 211 0.78 -1.27 -8.58
CA GLY A 211 2.22 -1.04 -8.76
C GLY A 211 3.10 -2.15 -8.17
N SER A 212 2.75 -2.72 -7.01
CA SER A 212 3.46 -3.89 -6.45
C SER A 212 3.19 -5.14 -7.27
N GLY A 213 1.94 -5.40 -7.68
CA GLY A 213 1.58 -6.52 -8.56
C GLY A 213 2.26 -6.46 -9.94
N ASN A 214 2.43 -5.27 -10.52
CA ASN A 214 3.18 -5.09 -11.76
C ASN A 214 4.68 -5.36 -11.58
N ARG A 215 5.29 -4.89 -10.49
CA ARG A 215 6.70 -5.20 -10.16
C ARG A 215 6.91 -6.70 -9.91
N ALA A 216 6.00 -7.35 -9.21
CA ALA A 216 6.04 -8.81 -9.00
C ALA A 216 5.92 -9.59 -10.32
N ARG A 217 5.02 -9.17 -11.23
CA ARG A 217 4.90 -9.75 -12.58
C ARG A 217 6.17 -9.55 -13.42
N ALA A 218 6.80 -8.38 -13.34
CA ALA A 218 8.07 -8.12 -14.03
C ALA A 218 9.22 -8.98 -13.50
N ALA A 219 9.39 -9.06 -12.17
CA ALA A 219 10.41 -9.90 -11.54
C ALA A 219 10.18 -11.40 -11.83
N LEU A 220 8.93 -11.86 -11.89
CA LEU A 220 8.57 -13.23 -12.29
C LEU A 220 8.92 -13.51 -13.76
N ALA A 221 8.69 -12.55 -14.67
CA ALA A 221 9.06 -12.66 -16.08
C ALA A 221 10.59 -12.68 -16.27
N GLU A 222 11.31 -11.80 -15.57
CA GLU A 222 12.78 -11.77 -15.57
C GLU A 222 13.37 -13.09 -15.03
N THR A 223 12.81 -13.62 -13.93
CA THR A 223 13.26 -14.89 -13.33
C THR A 223 13.01 -16.07 -14.29
N ARG A 224 11.91 -16.05 -15.05
CA ARG A 224 11.64 -17.03 -16.12
C ARG A 224 12.62 -16.91 -17.29
N GLY A 225 12.99 -15.68 -17.68
CA GLY A 225 14.04 -15.45 -18.70
C GLY A 225 15.38 -16.04 -18.27
N ARG A 226 15.85 -15.68 -17.07
CA ARG A 226 17.08 -16.22 -16.47
C ARG A 226 17.06 -17.75 -16.31
N LEU A 227 15.90 -18.34 -16.04
CA LEU A 227 15.73 -19.80 -15.98
C LEU A 227 15.90 -20.43 -17.37
N ALA A 228 15.22 -19.90 -18.40
CA ALA A 228 15.35 -20.41 -19.77
C ALA A 228 16.79 -20.26 -20.32
N GLU A 229 17.47 -19.15 -20.02
CA GLU A 229 18.90 -18.96 -20.33
C GLU A 229 19.80 -19.99 -19.64
N ALA A 230 19.48 -20.35 -18.39
CA ALA A 230 20.20 -21.38 -17.63
C ALA A 230 19.93 -22.80 -18.18
N GLU A 231 18.69 -23.10 -18.56
CA GLU A 231 18.31 -24.37 -19.20
C GLU A 231 19.00 -24.52 -20.56
N GLU A 232 18.99 -23.50 -21.41
CA GLU A 232 19.71 -23.48 -22.70
C GLU A 232 21.24 -23.57 -22.51
N ARG A 233 21.79 -23.00 -21.43
CA ARG A 233 23.21 -23.20 -21.06
C ARG A 233 23.48 -24.65 -20.61
N ILE A 234 22.57 -25.27 -19.86
CA ILE A 234 22.71 -26.68 -19.42
C ILE A 234 22.68 -27.63 -20.62
N GLU A 235 21.77 -27.45 -21.58
CA GLU A 235 21.73 -28.29 -22.78
C GLU A 235 22.97 -28.13 -23.66
N ARG A 236 23.49 -26.91 -23.85
CA ARG A 236 24.79 -26.71 -24.52
C ARG A 236 25.93 -27.43 -23.81
N LEU A 237 26.00 -27.33 -22.48
CA LEU A 237 27.03 -28.03 -21.69
C LEU A 237 26.88 -29.56 -21.70
N ARG A 238 25.65 -30.09 -21.87
CA ARG A 238 25.42 -31.54 -22.11
C ARG A 238 25.97 -31.95 -23.48
N ALA A 239 25.58 -31.24 -24.54
CA ALA A 239 26.04 -31.53 -25.90
C ALA A 239 27.57 -31.38 -26.07
N ASP A 240 28.21 -30.45 -25.35
CA ASP A 240 29.67 -30.35 -25.31
C ASP A 240 30.31 -31.47 -24.48
N LEU A 241 29.72 -31.87 -23.35
CA LEU A 241 30.19 -33.00 -22.53
C LEU A 241 30.12 -34.33 -23.28
N ASP A 242 29.04 -34.57 -24.04
CA ASP A 242 28.87 -35.78 -24.82
C ASP A 242 29.83 -35.83 -26.02
N ARG A 243 30.08 -34.71 -26.70
CA ARG A 243 31.16 -34.62 -27.71
C ARG A 243 32.54 -34.91 -27.11
N VAL A 244 32.82 -34.42 -25.90
CA VAL A 244 34.09 -34.71 -25.20
C VAL A 244 34.19 -36.19 -24.79
N ARG A 245 33.07 -36.88 -24.52
CA ARG A 245 33.04 -38.33 -24.30
C ARG A 245 33.31 -39.11 -25.59
N GLU A 246 32.68 -38.72 -26.71
CA GLU A 246 32.94 -39.29 -28.03
C GLU A 246 34.41 -39.13 -28.44
N GLU A 247 34.97 -37.92 -28.32
CA GLU A 247 36.39 -37.68 -28.58
C GLU A 247 37.32 -38.47 -27.64
N ARG A 248 36.95 -38.67 -26.37
CA ARG A 248 37.70 -39.51 -25.43
C ARG A 248 37.71 -40.96 -25.90
N ASP A 249 36.57 -41.50 -26.30
CA ASP A 249 36.43 -42.90 -26.68
C ASP A 249 37.08 -43.19 -28.04
N GLU A 250 37.03 -42.24 -28.97
CA GLU A 250 37.80 -42.30 -30.21
C GLU A 250 39.32 -42.27 -29.94
N ARG A 251 39.79 -41.40 -29.03
CA ARG A 251 41.20 -41.36 -28.61
C ARG A 251 41.63 -42.63 -27.89
N ALA A 252 40.75 -43.23 -27.08
CA ALA A 252 41.00 -44.50 -26.41
C ALA A 252 41.14 -45.65 -27.42
N ALA A 253 40.20 -45.78 -28.37
CA ALA A 253 40.27 -46.80 -29.42
C ALA A 253 41.50 -46.64 -30.33
N ARG A 254 41.87 -45.39 -30.68
CA ARG A 254 43.11 -45.09 -31.42
C ARG A 254 44.37 -45.51 -30.62
N LEU A 255 44.38 -45.29 -29.31
CA LEU A 255 45.49 -45.68 -28.43
C LEU A 255 45.57 -47.19 -28.24
N GLU A 256 44.43 -47.89 -28.17
CA GLU A 256 44.36 -49.35 -28.12
C GLU A 256 44.88 -49.98 -29.43
N SER A 257 44.46 -49.46 -30.60
CA SER A 257 45.00 -49.88 -31.92
C SER A 257 46.53 -49.69 -31.98
N ALA A 258 47.02 -48.48 -31.65
CA ALA A 258 48.46 -48.20 -31.66
C ALA A 258 49.25 -49.07 -30.65
N THR A 259 48.62 -49.48 -29.55
CA THR A 259 49.23 -50.41 -28.58
C THR A 259 49.28 -51.84 -29.11
N ALA A 260 48.24 -52.29 -29.82
CA ALA A 260 48.21 -53.59 -30.50
C ALA A 260 49.21 -53.65 -31.66
N GLU A 261 49.29 -52.60 -32.47
CA GLU A 261 50.29 -52.42 -33.54
C GLU A 261 51.72 -52.46 -32.99
N LEU A 262 51.98 -51.77 -31.87
CA LEU A 262 53.27 -51.81 -31.18
C LEU A 262 53.60 -53.19 -30.60
N ALA A 263 52.60 -53.93 -30.11
CA ALA A 263 52.77 -55.30 -29.63
C ALA A 263 53.11 -56.26 -30.79
N ALA A 264 52.40 -56.16 -31.91
CA ALA A 264 52.68 -56.94 -33.11
C ALA A 264 54.08 -56.62 -33.68
N ALA A 265 54.45 -55.33 -33.78
CA ALA A 265 55.78 -54.92 -34.22
C ALA A 265 56.91 -55.42 -33.31
N ARG A 266 56.69 -55.47 -31.99
CA ARG A 266 57.62 -56.09 -31.04
C ARG A 266 57.75 -57.60 -31.25
N GLN A 267 56.65 -58.30 -31.48
CA GLN A 267 56.67 -59.73 -31.81
C GLN A 267 57.46 -59.98 -33.11
N THR A 268 57.17 -59.23 -34.18
CA THR A 268 57.93 -59.33 -35.45
C THR A 268 59.42 -59.04 -35.24
N LEU A 269 59.79 -58.04 -34.43
CA LEU A 269 61.19 -57.76 -34.09
C LEU A 269 61.85 -58.93 -33.35
N THR A 270 61.13 -59.59 -32.43
CA THR A 270 61.60 -60.79 -31.71
C THR A 270 61.80 -61.96 -32.68
N GLU A 271 60.83 -62.25 -33.55
CA GLU A 271 60.90 -63.29 -34.58
C GLU A 271 62.07 -63.05 -35.55
N MET A 272 62.26 -61.81 -36.01
CA MET A 272 63.41 -61.43 -36.84
C MET A 272 64.74 -61.57 -36.08
N THR A 273 64.77 -61.25 -34.78
CA THR A 273 65.96 -61.40 -33.94
C THR A 273 66.34 -62.87 -33.77
N THR A 274 65.37 -63.75 -33.51
CA THR A 274 65.57 -65.20 -33.47
C THR A 274 66.05 -65.73 -34.82
N ALA A 275 65.40 -65.31 -35.93
CA ALA A 275 65.80 -65.73 -37.27
C ALA A 275 67.24 -65.28 -37.64
N VAL A 276 67.66 -64.08 -37.22
CA VAL A 276 69.06 -63.62 -37.37
C VAL A 276 69.99 -64.46 -36.51
N GLY A 277 69.63 -64.79 -35.27
CA GLY A 277 70.41 -65.70 -34.41
C GLY A 277 70.58 -67.10 -35.02
N ASP A 278 69.50 -67.68 -35.55
CA ASP A 278 69.53 -68.98 -36.23
C ASP A 278 70.36 -68.95 -37.52
N LEU A 279 70.26 -67.87 -38.31
CA LEU A 279 71.08 -67.70 -39.51
C LEU A 279 72.56 -67.51 -39.18
N THR A 280 72.89 -66.74 -38.14
CA THR A 280 74.27 -66.58 -37.65
C THR A 280 74.81 -67.92 -37.13
N GLY A 281 74.07 -68.64 -36.28
CA GLY A 281 74.49 -69.96 -35.80
C GLY A 281 74.59 -71.03 -36.91
N ARG A 282 73.82 -70.89 -38.01
CA ARG A 282 74.00 -71.71 -39.22
C ARG A 282 75.25 -71.31 -40.01
N LEU A 283 75.56 -70.02 -40.11
CA LEU A 283 76.77 -69.51 -40.76
C LEU A 283 78.02 -69.97 -39.98
N GLU A 284 78.07 -69.77 -38.67
CA GLU A 284 79.17 -70.22 -37.80
C GLU A 284 79.43 -71.72 -37.92
N ARG A 285 78.36 -72.55 -37.96
CA ARG A 285 78.48 -73.99 -38.21
C ARG A 285 79.03 -74.29 -39.61
N ALA A 286 78.50 -73.66 -40.65
CA ALA A 286 79.00 -73.83 -42.02
C ALA A 286 80.47 -73.38 -42.18
N GLU A 287 80.90 -72.34 -41.47
CA GLU A 287 82.29 -71.89 -41.42
C GLU A 287 83.18 -72.87 -40.66
N HIS A 288 82.71 -73.44 -39.54
CA HIS A 288 83.43 -74.49 -38.81
C HIS A 288 83.56 -75.79 -39.62
N GLU A 289 82.49 -76.20 -40.31
CA GLU A 289 82.46 -77.33 -41.24
C GLU A 289 83.41 -77.08 -42.43
N ALA A 290 83.37 -75.90 -43.05
CA ALA A 290 84.29 -75.53 -44.13
C ALA A 290 85.74 -75.46 -43.66
N ALA A 291 86.01 -74.97 -42.44
CA ALA A 291 87.35 -74.97 -41.86
C ALA A 291 87.82 -76.38 -41.50
N ALA A 292 86.94 -77.28 -41.04
CA ALA A 292 87.25 -78.68 -40.82
C ALA A 292 87.54 -79.40 -42.15
N ALA A 293 86.72 -79.22 -43.18
CA ALA A 293 86.93 -79.78 -44.51
C ALA A 293 88.23 -79.26 -45.16
N ARG A 294 88.58 -77.97 -44.99
CA ARG A 294 89.87 -77.41 -45.43
C ARG A 294 91.06 -78.00 -44.69
N ARG A 295 90.94 -78.28 -43.38
CA ARG A 295 91.98 -78.98 -42.61
C ARG A 295 92.13 -80.42 -43.10
N GLN A 296 91.05 -81.17 -43.18
CA GLN A 296 91.04 -82.55 -43.68
C GLN A 296 91.67 -82.63 -45.09
N ALA A 297 91.24 -81.80 -46.03
CA ALA A 297 91.83 -81.77 -47.38
C ALA A 297 93.33 -81.42 -47.38
N ALA A 298 93.80 -80.57 -46.46
CA ALA A 298 95.22 -80.28 -46.30
C ALA A 298 96.02 -81.39 -45.60
N ASP A 299 95.37 -82.22 -44.79
CA ASP A 299 95.94 -83.44 -44.19
C ASP A 299 95.98 -84.58 -45.21
N ASP A 300 94.90 -84.77 -45.99
CA ASP A 300 94.82 -85.73 -47.10
C ASP A 300 95.86 -85.44 -48.18
N VAL A 301 96.02 -84.17 -48.59
CA VAL A 301 97.05 -83.75 -49.56
C VAL A 301 98.47 -83.93 -49.00
N ARG A 302 98.68 -83.77 -47.69
CA ARG A 302 99.97 -84.09 -47.05
C ARG A 302 100.22 -85.60 -47.06
N SER A 303 99.26 -86.41 -46.62
CA SER A 303 99.35 -87.88 -46.62
C SER A 303 99.60 -88.44 -48.03
N ALA A 304 98.90 -87.92 -49.03
CA ALA A 304 99.11 -88.28 -50.44
C ALA A 304 100.51 -87.87 -50.94
N ARG A 305 100.99 -86.68 -50.56
CA ARG A 305 102.35 -86.22 -50.91
C ARG A 305 103.44 -87.07 -50.23
N ASP A 306 103.27 -87.41 -48.97
CA ASP A 306 104.24 -88.23 -48.22
C ASP A 306 104.26 -89.68 -48.74
N THR A 307 103.09 -90.22 -49.09
CA THR A 307 102.94 -91.50 -49.80
C THR A 307 103.62 -91.48 -51.16
N ALA A 308 103.41 -90.44 -51.97
CA ALA A 308 104.07 -90.29 -53.26
C ALA A 308 105.60 -90.12 -53.12
N ALA A 309 106.05 -89.39 -52.11
CA ALA A 309 107.48 -89.24 -51.80
C ALA A 309 108.12 -90.58 -51.37
N GLU A 310 107.38 -91.42 -50.65
CA GLU A 310 107.81 -92.79 -50.31
C GLU A 310 107.85 -93.70 -51.54
N GLN A 311 106.85 -93.65 -52.42
CA GLN A 311 106.87 -94.39 -53.69
C GLN A 311 108.05 -93.96 -54.57
N VAL A 312 108.40 -92.67 -54.61
CA VAL A 312 109.59 -92.17 -55.32
C VAL A 312 110.88 -92.71 -54.67
N ARG A 313 111.00 -92.68 -53.33
CA ARG A 313 112.16 -93.28 -52.63
C ARG A 313 112.31 -94.76 -52.94
N GLN A 314 111.21 -95.53 -52.95
CA GLN A 314 111.23 -96.95 -53.27
C GLN A 314 111.59 -97.21 -54.74
N ALA A 315 111.07 -96.42 -55.67
CA ALA A 315 111.42 -96.50 -57.09
C ALA A 315 112.90 -96.15 -57.34
N ASP A 316 113.45 -95.14 -56.67
CA ASP A 316 114.88 -94.81 -56.77
C ASP A 316 115.78 -95.87 -56.12
N ALA A 317 115.38 -96.46 -54.99
CA ALA A 317 116.11 -97.57 -54.37
C ALA A 317 116.09 -98.84 -55.26
N GLN A 318 114.95 -99.14 -55.90
CA GLN A 318 114.86 -100.21 -56.91
C GLN A 318 115.76 -99.91 -58.12
N ARG A 319 115.77 -98.65 -58.60
CA ARG A 319 116.63 -98.20 -59.71
C ARG A 319 118.12 -98.31 -59.36
N GLN A 320 118.52 -97.92 -58.16
CA GLN A 320 119.90 -98.08 -57.65
C GLN A 320 120.29 -99.56 -57.58
N SER A 321 119.47 -100.41 -56.96
CA SER A 321 119.70 -101.85 -56.87
C SER A 321 119.82 -102.52 -58.25
N ALA A 322 119.01 -102.08 -59.23
CA ALA A 322 119.09 -102.54 -60.62
C ALA A 322 120.38 -102.06 -61.33
N VAL A 323 120.85 -100.84 -61.06
CA VAL A 323 122.13 -100.33 -61.56
C VAL A 323 123.30 -101.12 -60.96
N GLU A 324 123.35 -101.31 -59.64
CA GLU A 324 124.37 -102.13 -59.00
C GLU A 324 124.37 -103.58 -59.52
N ALA A 325 123.20 -104.18 -59.73
CA ALA A 325 123.09 -105.50 -60.33
C ALA A 325 123.66 -105.52 -61.75
N ALA A 326 123.36 -104.50 -62.57
CA ALA A 326 123.92 -104.35 -63.90
C ALA A 326 125.43 -104.08 -63.91
N GLU A 327 126.00 -103.49 -62.86
CA GLU A 327 127.45 -103.31 -62.68
C GLU A 327 128.13 -104.60 -62.22
N ARG A 328 127.53 -105.34 -61.26
CA ARG A 328 127.98 -106.69 -60.88
C ARG A 328 128.05 -107.62 -62.10
N MET A 329 126.99 -107.67 -62.90
CA MET A 329 126.93 -108.46 -64.15
C MET A 329 127.99 -108.04 -65.20
N ARG A 330 128.37 -106.75 -65.27
CA ARG A 330 129.49 -106.29 -66.13
C ARG A 330 130.83 -106.80 -65.59
N GLY A 331 131.07 -106.65 -64.28
CA GLY A 331 132.30 -107.12 -63.64
C GLY A 331 132.50 -108.63 -63.76
N GLU A 332 131.42 -109.41 -63.65
CA GLU A 332 131.42 -110.87 -63.88
C GLU A 332 131.72 -111.22 -65.34
N ARG A 333 131.06 -110.58 -66.30
CA ARG A 333 131.33 -110.75 -67.74
C ARG A 333 132.79 -110.39 -68.09
N ASP A 334 133.32 -109.32 -67.53
CA ASP A 334 134.65 -108.82 -67.87
C ASP A 334 135.76 -109.65 -67.19
N ARG A 335 135.48 -110.27 -66.02
CA ARG A 335 136.29 -111.38 -65.48
C ARG A 335 136.27 -112.59 -66.42
N ALA A 336 135.09 -113.12 -66.77
CA ALA A 336 134.96 -114.28 -67.64
C ALA A 336 135.64 -114.08 -69.02
N ARG A 337 135.64 -112.85 -69.55
CA ARG A 337 136.40 -112.48 -70.75
C ARG A 337 137.92 -112.52 -70.54
N THR A 338 138.39 -112.10 -69.36
CA THR A 338 139.82 -112.16 -68.98
C THR A 338 140.26 -113.62 -68.79
N ASP A 339 139.44 -114.43 -68.14
CA ASP A 339 139.69 -115.86 -67.92
C ASP A 339 139.74 -116.64 -69.25
N LEU A 340 138.86 -116.31 -70.20
CA LEU A 340 138.88 -116.87 -71.56
C LEU A 340 140.16 -116.53 -72.31
N ILE A 341 140.67 -115.30 -72.20
CA ILE A 341 141.94 -114.88 -72.82
C ILE A 341 143.11 -115.62 -72.17
N ALA A 342 143.11 -115.80 -70.84
CA ALA A 342 144.12 -116.58 -70.13
C ALA A 342 144.13 -118.06 -70.56
N ALA A 343 142.96 -118.68 -70.69
CA ALA A 343 142.81 -120.05 -71.18
C ALA A 343 143.29 -120.21 -72.63
N GLN A 344 142.97 -119.24 -73.51
CA GLN A 344 143.48 -119.22 -74.89
C GLN A 344 145.01 -119.04 -74.94
N ALA A 345 145.60 -118.22 -74.07
CA ALA A 345 147.04 -118.08 -73.98
C ALA A 345 147.73 -119.38 -73.51
N ALA A 346 147.17 -120.05 -72.50
CA ALA A 346 147.67 -121.33 -71.99
C ALA A 346 147.63 -122.44 -73.07
N HIS A 347 146.51 -122.62 -73.76
CA HIS A 347 146.38 -123.64 -74.80
C HIS A 347 147.27 -123.38 -76.03
N ASN A 348 147.51 -122.10 -76.38
CA ASN A 348 148.50 -121.75 -77.41
C ASN A 348 149.94 -122.08 -76.99
N ALA A 349 150.30 -121.88 -75.71
CA ALA A 349 151.61 -122.25 -75.19
C ALA A 349 151.82 -123.78 -75.16
N GLU A 350 150.78 -124.53 -74.77
CA GLU A 350 150.72 -125.99 -74.82
C GLU A 350 150.93 -126.52 -76.26
N ARG A 351 150.23 -125.94 -77.25
CA ARG A 351 150.46 -126.26 -78.67
C ARG A 351 151.90 -126.02 -79.11
N GLN A 352 152.50 -124.90 -78.68
CA GLN A 352 153.90 -124.59 -79.01
C GLN A 352 154.91 -125.52 -78.32
N ALA A 353 154.56 -126.15 -77.20
CA ALA A 353 155.40 -127.18 -76.58
C ALA A 353 155.35 -128.47 -77.42
N LEU A 354 154.15 -128.96 -77.75
CA LEU A 354 153.93 -130.16 -78.57
C LEU A 354 154.55 -130.04 -79.97
N GLU A 355 154.51 -128.86 -80.58
CA GLU A 355 155.17 -128.59 -81.87
C GLU A 355 156.71 -128.71 -81.77
N ARG A 356 157.32 -128.25 -80.67
CA ARG A 356 158.77 -128.40 -80.42
C ARG A 356 159.15 -129.87 -80.16
N GLU A 357 158.36 -130.60 -79.37
CA GLU A 357 158.61 -132.02 -79.10
C GLU A 357 158.54 -132.87 -80.39
N ARG A 358 157.53 -132.62 -81.24
CA ARG A 358 157.39 -133.27 -82.56
C ARG A 358 158.62 -133.05 -83.44
N ASP A 359 159.11 -131.81 -83.50
CA ASP A 359 160.22 -131.48 -84.41
C ASP A 359 161.59 -131.90 -83.85
N ALA A 360 161.75 -131.95 -82.52
CA ALA A 360 162.89 -132.61 -81.87
C ALA A 360 162.89 -134.13 -82.13
N ALA A 361 161.75 -134.80 -82.06
CA ALA A 361 161.63 -136.23 -82.36
C ALA A 361 162.01 -136.54 -83.83
N ARG A 362 161.61 -135.68 -84.78
CA ARG A 362 162.00 -135.80 -86.19
C ARG A 362 163.50 -135.61 -86.41
N ALA A 363 164.12 -134.65 -85.73
CA ALA A 363 165.57 -134.45 -85.80
C ALA A 363 166.34 -135.70 -85.33
N ALA A 364 165.92 -136.30 -84.21
CA ALA A 364 166.50 -137.54 -83.69
C ALA A 364 166.34 -138.73 -84.65
N GLU A 365 165.20 -138.83 -85.36
CA GLU A 365 164.98 -139.86 -86.38
C GLU A 365 165.97 -139.73 -87.56
N SER A 366 166.20 -138.51 -88.07
CA SER A 366 167.19 -138.26 -89.11
C SER A 366 168.62 -138.63 -88.69
N GLU A 367 169.03 -138.32 -87.45
CA GLU A 367 170.35 -138.71 -86.96
C GLU A 367 170.51 -140.24 -86.78
N GLN A 368 169.43 -140.99 -86.54
CA GLN A 368 169.51 -142.46 -86.55
C GLN A 368 169.70 -143.00 -87.96
N ARG A 369 168.96 -142.47 -88.94
CA ARG A 369 169.07 -142.87 -90.36
C ARG A 369 170.48 -142.62 -90.92
N GLU A 370 171.10 -141.48 -90.62
CA GLU A 370 172.50 -141.22 -91.04
C GLU A 370 173.53 -142.16 -90.42
N ARG A 371 173.29 -142.64 -89.19
CA ARG A 371 174.18 -143.58 -88.51
C ARG A 371 174.08 -145.00 -89.09
N ALA A 372 172.91 -145.40 -89.58
CA ALA A 372 172.72 -146.68 -90.25
C ALA A 372 173.47 -146.74 -91.60
N VAL A 373 173.28 -145.75 -92.48
CA VAL A 373 173.89 -145.72 -93.83
C VAL A 373 175.44 -145.74 -93.76
N ARG A 374 176.03 -145.07 -92.76
CA ARG A 374 177.49 -145.09 -92.55
C ARG A 374 178.04 -146.41 -91.99
N ALA A 375 177.19 -147.30 -91.46
CA ALA A 375 177.61 -148.63 -91.05
C ALA A 375 177.63 -149.62 -92.23
N GLU A 376 176.67 -149.53 -93.15
CA GLU A 376 176.58 -150.41 -94.33
C GLU A 376 177.76 -150.21 -95.29
N GLN A 377 178.15 -148.96 -95.55
CA GLN A 377 179.29 -148.63 -96.43
C GLN A 377 180.67 -149.11 -95.90
N ALA A 378 180.76 -149.56 -94.64
CA ALA A 378 181.98 -150.13 -94.09
C ALA A 378 182.13 -151.65 -94.35
N ALA A 379 181.08 -152.33 -94.83
CA ALA A 379 181.06 -153.80 -94.92
C ALA A 379 181.51 -154.38 -96.28
N GLU A 380 181.45 -153.59 -97.36
CA GLU A 380 181.38 -154.15 -98.73
C GLU A 380 182.74 -154.18 -99.49
N ALA A 381 183.83 -153.69 -98.88
CA ALA A 381 185.08 -153.38 -99.58
C ALA A 381 186.27 -154.34 -99.34
N VAL A 382 186.02 -155.62 -99.00
CA VAL A 382 187.08 -156.59 -98.61
C VAL A 382 187.12 -157.89 -99.46
N GLN A 383 186.18 -158.12 -100.39
CA GLN A 383 186.20 -159.33 -101.25
C GLN A 383 186.11 -159.02 -102.75
N SER A 384 187.24 -159.25 -103.44
CA SER A 384 187.51 -159.15 -104.89
C SER A 384 186.93 -160.37 -105.67
N PRO A 385 187.22 -160.62 -106.99
CA PRO A 385 187.95 -159.83 -108.00
C PRO A 385 187.34 -159.80 -109.45
N GLY A 386 187.87 -158.92 -110.32
CA GLY A 386 187.76 -159.02 -111.80
C GLY A 386 186.45 -158.49 -112.43
N THR A 387 186.37 -158.17 -113.74
CA THR A 387 187.38 -158.26 -114.82
C THR A 387 187.13 -157.20 -115.93
N ALA A 388 188.22 -156.74 -116.57
CA ALA A 388 188.38 -155.94 -117.80
C ALA A 388 187.16 -155.42 -118.62
N GLY A 389 187.22 -154.15 -119.03
CA GLY A 389 186.37 -153.56 -120.10
C GLY A 389 186.65 -152.07 -120.37
N ALA A 390 187.43 -151.77 -121.41
CA ALA A 390 187.65 -150.43 -121.99
C ALA A 390 186.90 -150.34 -123.37
N PRO A 391 186.86 -149.21 -124.13
CA PRO A 391 187.65 -147.97 -124.00
C PRO A 391 186.90 -146.64 -124.33
N ASP A 392 187.69 -145.57 -124.49
CA ASP A 392 187.48 -144.32 -125.25
C ASP A 392 186.32 -143.34 -124.92
N GLY A 393 186.68 -142.06 -124.83
CA GLY A 393 185.79 -140.92 -124.55
C GLY A 393 186.56 -139.65 -124.14
#